data_AF-A0A0J7JWN6-F1
#
_entry.id   AF-A0A0J7JWN6-F1
#
_cell.length_a   1.000
_cell.length_b   1.000
_cell.length_c   1.000
_cell.angle_alpha   90.00
_cell.angle_beta   90.00
_cell.angle_gamma   90.00
#
_symmetry.space_group_name_H-M   'P 1'
#
loop_
_entity.id
_entity.type
_entity.pdbx_description
1 polymer ?
#
loop_
_entity_poly.entity_id
_entity_poly.type
_entity_poly.pdbx_seq_one_letter_code
_entity_poly.pdbx_strand_id
1 'polypeptide(L)' 'MGYKLNAQRNSKNEYVEAVDKIASIVQMRFTNVWISSDLIFKMTKAGKEHDHSLCVIHDFVDK' A
#
# COMPACT_ATOMS: atom_id res chain seq x y z
N MET A 1 15.31 6.04 13.92
CA MET A 1 14.58 6.86 14.91
C MET A 1 13.15 6.36 14.99
N GLY A 2 12.45 6.54 16.11
CA GLY A 2 11.07 6.07 16.28
C GLY A 2 10.06 7.21 16.13
N TYR A 3 8.98 6.99 15.38
CA TYR A 3 7.89 7.95 15.19
C TYR A 3 6.63 7.51 15.93
N LYS A 4 6.06 8.38 16.79
CA LYS A 4 4.81 8.08 17.51
C LYS A 4 3.59 8.37 16.64
N LEU A 5 3.11 7.33 15.95
CA LEU A 5 1.99 7.43 15.02
C LEU A 5 0.60 7.25 15.67
N ASN A 6 0.53 6.58 16.83
CA ASN A 6 -0.74 6.20 17.48
C ASN A 6 -1.72 5.46 16.56
N ALA A 7 -1.21 4.60 15.67
CA ALA A 7 -1.97 3.92 14.61
C ALA A 7 -3.19 3.13 15.09
N GLN A 8 -3.16 2.57 16.32
CA GLN A 8 -4.29 1.84 16.90
C GLN A 8 -5.50 2.75 17.21
N ARG A 9 -5.29 4.05 17.46
CA ARG A 9 -6.35 5.02 17.77
C ARG A 9 -6.71 5.92 16.58
N ASN A 10 -5.76 6.16 15.68
CA ASN A 10 -5.95 6.98 14.50
C ASN A 10 -5.73 6.17 13.23
N SER A 11 -6.71 5.34 12.89
CA SER A 11 -6.71 4.52 11.68
C SER A 11 -6.88 5.34 10.39
N LYS A 12 -7.36 6.59 10.49
CA LYS A 12 -7.51 7.53 9.35
C LYS A 12 -6.22 8.25 8.98
N ASN A 13 -5.08 7.78 9.47
CA ASN A 13 -3.80 8.35 9.07
C ASN A 13 -3.46 7.84 7.66
N GLU A 14 -3.11 8.75 6.75
CA GLU A 14 -2.81 8.43 5.35
C GLU A 14 -1.73 7.33 5.21
N TYR A 15 -0.71 7.33 6.07
CA TYR A 15 0.30 6.27 6.09
C TYR A 15 -0.31 4.91 6.49
N VAL A 16 -1.14 4.89 7.54
CA VAL A 16 -1.77 3.65 8.02
C VAL A 16 -2.70 3.08 6.96
N GLU A 17 -3.50 3.93 6.32
CA GLU A 17 -4.38 3.54 5.21
C GLU A 17 -3.60 3.05 3.99
N ALA A 18 -2.48 3.71 3.65
CA ALA A 18 -1.62 3.29 2.54
C ALA A 18 -1.02 1.90 2.78
N VAL A 19 -0.54 1.64 4.00
CA VAL A 19 -0.02 0.32 4.40
C VAL A 19 -1.10 -0.76 4.31
N ASP A 20 -2.31 -0.47 4.80
CA ASP A 20 -3.43 -1.42 4.77
C ASP A 20 -3.88 -1.74 3.33
N LYS A 21 -3.90 -0.73 2.46
CA LYS A 21 -4.19 -0.89 1.02
C LYS A 21 -3.16 -1.78 0.33
N ILE A 22 -1.86 -1.56 0.56
CA ILE A 22 -0.81 -2.41 0.00
C ILE A 22 -0.96 -3.85 0.50
N ALA A 23 -1.19 -4.04 1.80
CA ALA A 23 -1.37 -5.38 2.37
C ALA A 23 -2.56 -6.12 1.74
N SER A 24 -3.67 -5.42 1.50
CA SER A 24 -4.86 -5.97 0.84
C SER A 24 -4.58 -6.35 -0.62
N ILE A 25 -3.88 -5.48 -1.35
CA ILE A 25 -3.48 -5.72 -2.74
C ILE A 25 -2.52 -6.91 -2.84
N VAL A 26 -1.55 -7.01 -1.94
CA VAL A 26 -0.60 -8.13 -1.90
C VAL A 26 -1.32 -9.44 -1.61
N GLN A 27 -2.27 -9.46 -0.66
CA GLN A 27 -3.12 -10.63 -0.41
C GLN A 27 -3.96 -11.02 -1.64
N MET A 28 -4.52 -10.04 -2.35
CA MET A 28 -5.25 -10.28 -3.61
C MET A 28 -4.34 -10.90 -4.68
N ARG A 29 -3.08 -10.46 -4.78
CA ARG A 29 -2.10 -11.01 -5.71
C ARG A 29 -1.65 -12.42 -5.33
N PHE A 30 -1.52 -12.72 -4.04
CA PHE A 30 -1.21 -14.07 -3.55
C PHE A 30 -2.29 -15.09 -3.89
N THR A 31 -3.56 -14.68 -3.85
CA THR A 31 -4.69 -15.55 -4.16
C THR A 31 -4.97 -15.66 -5.66
N ASN A 32 -4.60 -14.66 -6.47
CA ASN A 32 -4.79 -14.66 -7.93
C ASN A 32 -3.46 -14.75 -8.70
N VAL A 33 -3.04 -15.99 -8.99
CA VAL A 33 -1.82 -16.29 -9.76
C VAL A 33 -1.83 -15.66 -11.16
N TRP A 34 -3.01 -15.47 -11.77
CA TRP A 34 -3.17 -14.86 -13.10
C TRP A 34 -2.70 -13.39 -13.19
N ILE A 35 -2.69 -12.66 -12.06
CA ILE A 35 -2.27 -11.26 -11.97
C ILE A 35 -0.79 -11.16 -11.53
N SER A 36 -0.06 -12.28 -11.50
CA SER A 36 1.35 -12.30 -11.11
C SER A 36 2.24 -11.45 -12.03
N SER A 37 1.88 -11.28 -13.30
CA SER A 37 2.67 -10.46 -14.22
C SER A 37 2.61 -8.99 -13.83
N ASP A 38 3.74 -8.43 -13.41
CA ASP A 38 3.86 -7.05 -12.92
C ASP A 38 3.41 -6.01 -13.96
N LEU A 39 3.64 -6.26 -15.26
CA LEU A 39 3.24 -5.35 -16.32
C LEU A 39 1.71 -5.24 -16.42
N ILE A 40 1.02 -6.38 -16.35
CA ILE A 40 -0.44 -6.43 -16.40
C ILE A 40 -1.00 -5.81 -15.12
N PHE A 41 -0.42 -6.15 -13.97
CA PHE A 41 -0.83 -5.61 -12.67
C PHE A 41 -0.76 -4.08 -12.62
N LYS A 42 0.36 -3.48 -13.07
CA LYS A 42 0.54 -2.01 -13.10
C LYS A 42 -0.51 -1.28 -13.96
N MET A 43 -1.04 -1.94 -14.98
CA MET A 43 -2.11 -1.39 -15.83
C MET A 43 -3.48 -1.43 -15.15
N THR A 44 -3.67 -2.28 -14.15
CA THR A 44 -4.93 -2.38 -13.40
C THR A 44 -5.14 -1.22 -12.45
N LYS A 45 -6.39 -1.01 -12.01
CA LYS A 45 -6.72 -0.03 -10.96
C LYS A 45 -5.95 -0.31 -9.66
N ALA A 46 -5.84 -1.58 -9.28
CA ALA A 46 -5.11 -2.00 -8.09
C ALA A 46 -3.60 -1.68 -8.18
N GLY A 47 -3.00 -1.81 -9.37
CA GLY A 47 -1.61 -1.40 -9.60
C GLY A 47 -1.39 0.10 -9.40
N LYS A 48 -2.31 0.93 -9.90
CA LYS A 48 -2.25 2.38 -9.69
C LYS A 48 -2.43 2.77 -8.22
N GLU A 49 -3.36 2.12 -7.52
CA GLU A 49 -3.59 2.35 -6.09
C GLU A 49 -2.39 1.87 -5.24
N HIS A 50 -1.74 0.78 -5.63
CA HIS A 50 -0.50 0.30 -5.03
C HIS A 50 0.63 1.33 -5.17
N ASP A 51 0.86 1.83 -6.38
CA ASP A 51 1.94 2.81 -6.64
C ASP A 51 1.69 4.14 -5.91
N HIS A 52 0.43 4.59 -5.84
CA HIS A 52 0.07 5.77 -5.05
C HIS A 52 0.31 5.53 -3.54
N SER A 53 -0.07 4.37 -3.02
CA SER A 53 0.12 4.03 -1.61
C SER A 53 1.62 3.91 -1.26
N LEU A 54 2.43 3.40 -2.20
CA LEU A 54 3.90 3.39 -2.05
C LEU A 54 4.46 4.80 -1.97
N CYS A 55 3.97 5.73 -2.80
CA CYS A 55 4.40 7.13 -2.74
C CYS A 55 4.16 7.73 -1.35
N VAL A 56 2.96 7.55 -0.78
CA VAL A 56 2.62 8.03 0.57
C VAL A 56 3.51 7.42 1.65
N ILE A 57 3.84 6.13 1.53
CA ILE A 57 4.73 5.45 2.48
C ILE A 57 6.15 6.00 2.38
N HIS A 58 6.68 6.17 1.16
CA HIS A 58 8.01 6.76 0.96
C HIS A 58 8.09 8.19 1.48
N ASP A 59 7.10 9.03 1.15
CA ASP A 59 7.00 10.41 1.63
C ASP A 59 6.90 10.51 3.16
N PHE A 60 6.38 9.48 3.83
CA PHE A 60 6.32 9.43 5.28
C PHE A 60 7.64 8.97 5.91
N VAL A 61 8.33 8.02 5.28
CA VAL A 61 9.60 7.48 5.79
C VAL A 61 10.77 8.42 5.55
N ASP A 62 10.73 9.20 4.47
CA ASP A 62 11.76 10.19 4.12
C ASP A 62 11.63 11.51 4.92
N LYS A 63 10.55 11.67 5.72
CA LYS A 63 10.35 12.79 6.66
C LYS A 63 10.99 12.52 8.03
#